data_AF-A0A7J4EN41-F1
#
_entry.id   AF-A0A7J4EN41-F1
#
_cell.length_a   1.000
_cell.length_b   1.000
_cell.length_c   1.000
_cell.angle_alpha   90.00
_cell.angle_beta   90.00
_cell.angle_gamma   90.00
#
_symmetry.space_group_name_H-M   'P 1'
#
loop_
_entity.id
_entity.type
_entity.pdbx_description
1 polymer ?
#
loop_
_entity_poly.entity_id
_entity_poly.type
_entity_poly.pdbx_seq_one_letter_code
_entity_poly.pdbx_strand_id
1 'polypeptide(L)'
;MNPTVACTATESKDFVKDIEAVNEEYGCSAIALEGSDLYEMQETLQEIGGSEVLIGTSKAKDLAEDENMPLVRVGFPIYERVGYYRYPVIGYNCSIRLLDQITNAILDFKYDQDKLHQ
;
A
#
# COMPACT_ATOMS: atom_id res chain seq x y z
N MET A 1 3.97 -11.73 2.52
CA MET A 1 4.06 -10.26 2.37
C MET A 1 3.90 -9.72 3.78
N ASN A 2 4.90 -9.01 4.31
CA ASN A 2 4.86 -8.53 5.69
C ASN A 2 4.45 -7.06 5.67
N PRO A 3 3.26 -6.70 6.21
CA PRO A 3 2.89 -5.30 6.35
C PRO A 3 3.82 -4.64 7.37
N THR A 4 4.48 -3.55 6.98
CA THR A 4 5.41 -2.81 7.84
C THR A 4 4.75 -1.59 8.46
N VAL A 5 3.95 -0.84 7.69
CA VAL A 5 3.26 0.37 8.15
C VAL A 5 1.80 0.31 7.70
N ALA A 6 0.90 0.55 8.65
CA ALA A 6 -0.52 0.72 8.41
C ALA A 6 -0.96 2.08 8.96
N CYS A 7 -1.37 2.99 8.07
CA CYS A 7 -1.73 4.37 8.42
C CYS A 7 -3.22 4.61 8.19
N THR A 8 -3.87 5.29 9.13
CA THR A 8 -5.20 5.84 8.98
C THR A 8 -5.24 7.31 9.37
N ALA A 9 -5.86 8.12 8.52
CA ALA A 9 -6.05 9.55 8.77
C ALA A 9 -7.16 9.85 9.78
N THR A 10 -8.03 8.88 10.06
CA THR A 10 -9.13 9.03 11.02
C THR A 10 -8.74 8.40 12.34
N GLU A 11 -8.89 9.14 13.42
CA GLU A 11 -8.76 8.59 14.77
C GLU A 11 -9.89 7.58 15.02
N SER A 12 -9.53 6.36 15.39
CA SER A 12 -10.50 5.35 15.80
C SER A 12 -9.93 4.54 16.95
N LYS A 13 -10.75 4.24 17.96
CA LYS A 13 -10.27 3.60 19.20
C LYS A 13 -10.01 2.09 19.07
N ASP A 14 -10.43 1.52 17.96
CA ASP A 14 -10.45 0.08 17.73
C ASP A 14 -9.38 -0.35 16.71
N PHE A 15 -8.85 0.57 15.89
CA PHE A 15 -7.94 0.23 14.79
C PHE A 15 -6.59 -0.31 15.25
N VAL A 16 -5.93 0.35 16.21
CA VAL A 16 -4.67 -0.16 16.80
C VAL A 16 -4.87 -1.54 17.41
N LYS A 17 -5.97 -1.76 18.13
CA LYS A 17 -6.27 -3.06 18.76
C LYS A 17 -6.48 -4.17 17.73
N ASP A 18 -7.22 -3.86 16.66
CA ASP A 18 -7.49 -4.82 15.59
C ASP A 18 -6.20 -5.16 14.83
N ILE A 19 -5.32 -4.18 14.59
CA ILE A 19 -4.01 -4.44 13.96
C ILE A 19 -3.10 -5.23 14.87
N GLU A 20 -3.04 -4.92 16.16
CA GLU A 20 -2.26 -5.68 17.13
C GLU A 20 -2.71 -7.15 17.18
N ALA A 21 -4.02 -7.41 17.18
CA ALA A 21 -4.56 -8.77 17.15
C ALA A 21 -4.17 -9.53 15.87
N VAL A 22 -4.22 -8.87 14.70
CA VAL A 22 -3.79 -9.46 13.42
C VAL A 22 -2.28 -9.68 13.41
N ASN A 23 -1.50 -8.76 13.98
CA ASN A 23 -0.05 -8.90 14.09
C ASN A 23 0.34 -10.12 14.94
N GLU A 24 -0.36 -10.37 16.04
CA GLU A 24 -0.15 -11.56 16.89
C GLU A 24 -0.51 -12.87 16.16
N GLU A 25 -1.62 -12.88 15.41
CA GLU A 25 -2.07 -14.08 14.68
C GLU A 25 -1.11 -14.49 13.57
N TYR A 26 -0.60 -13.51 12.80
CA TYR A 26 0.25 -13.76 11.63
C TYR A 26 1.75 -13.55 11.90
N GLY A 27 2.14 -13.22 13.13
CA GLY A 27 3.54 -12.97 13.51
C GLY A 27 4.17 -11.78 12.77
N CYS A 28 3.38 -10.76 12.46
CA CYS A 28 3.80 -9.56 11.73
C CYS A 28 4.19 -8.43 12.69
N SER A 29 5.10 -7.56 12.26
CA SER A 29 5.55 -6.37 13.01
C SER A 29 5.11 -5.09 12.29
N ALA A 30 3.80 -4.96 12.06
CA ALA A 30 3.25 -3.75 11.44
C ALA A 30 3.11 -2.62 12.48
N ILE A 31 3.65 -1.44 12.17
CA ILE A 31 3.43 -0.23 12.96
C ILE A 31 2.09 0.38 12.53
N ALA A 32 1.17 0.50 13.49
CA ALA A 32 -0.12 1.17 13.28
C ALA A 32 -0.01 2.65 13.61
N LEU A 33 -0.38 3.51 12.67
CA LEU A 33 -0.45 4.96 12.85
C LEU A 33 -1.91 5.41 12.76
N GLU A 34 -2.41 6.07 13.81
CA GLU A 34 -3.78 6.59 13.92
C GLU A 34 -3.77 8.11 13.87
N GLY A 35 -4.79 8.69 13.21
CA GLY A 35 -4.91 10.15 13.08
C GLY A 35 -3.72 10.80 12.35
N SER A 36 -2.99 9.99 11.57
CA SER A 36 -1.72 10.37 10.96
C SER A 36 -1.90 10.73 9.49
N ASP A 37 -1.07 11.66 9.04
CA ASP A 37 -1.05 12.09 7.65
C ASP A 37 -0.01 11.31 6.82
N LEU A 38 -0.10 11.43 5.49
CA LEU A 38 0.87 10.81 4.57
C LEU A 38 2.31 11.26 4.81
N TYR A 39 2.51 12.45 5.39
CA TYR A 39 3.83 12.97 5.73
C TYR A 39 4.43 12.21 6.93
N GLU A 40 3.66 11.97 7.99
CA GLU A 40 4.10 11.15 9.12
C GLU A 40 4.33 9.69 8.71
N MET A 41 3.51 9.20 7.77
CA MET A 41 3.74 7.90 7.14
C MET A 41 5.09 7.86 6.39
N GLN A 42 5.51 8.96 5.77
CA GLN A 42 6.82 9.05 5.10
C GLN A 42 7.98 8.99 6.09
N GLU A 43 7.90 9.77 7.17
CA GLU A 43 8.95 9.78 8.20
C GLU A 43 9.13 8.40 8.83
N THR A 44 8.02 7.73 9.16
CA THR A 44 8.05 6.36 9.71
C THR A 44 8.59 5.34 8.71
N LEU A 45 8.28 5.47 7.41
CA LEU A 45 8.89 4.61 6.38
C LEU A 45 10.41 4.79 6.32
N GLN A 46 10.92 6.01 6.45
CA GLN A 46 12.35 6.29 6.47
C GLN A 46 13.04 5.71 7.71
N GLU A 47 12.40 5.79 8.88
CA GLU A 47 12.93 5.23 10.14
C GLU A 47 13.06 3.69 10.09
N ILE A 48 12.12 3.01 9.44
CA ILE A 48 12.09 1.53 9.36
C ILE A 48 13.04 1.00 8.27
N GLY A 49 13.50 1.86 7.36
CA GLY A 49 14.38 1.48 6.24
C GLY A 49 13.65 1.13 4.95
N GLY A 50 12.42 1.63 4.77
CA GLY A 50 11.63 1.54 3.55
C GLY A 50 10.70 0.32 3.44
N SER A 51 9.87 0.32 2.40
CA SER A 51 8.95 -0.76 2.02
C SER A 51 9.16 -1.15 0.55
N GLU A 52 8.72 -2.34 0.14
CA GLU A 52 8.81 -2.77 -1.26
C GLU A 52 7.64 -2.29 -2.12
N VAL A 53 6.47 -2.08 -1.52
CA VAL A 53 5.23 -1.75 -2.21
C VAL A 53 4.41 -0.81 -1.34
N LEU A 54 3.86 0.23 -1.96
CA LEU A 54 2.90 1.13 -1.33
C LEU A 54 1.49 0.80 -1.84
N ILE A 55 0.53 0.60 -0.93
CA ILE A 55 -0.88 0.43 -1.27
C ILE A 55 -1.62 1.67 -0.79
N GLY A 56 -2.30 2.37 -1.69
CA GLY A 56 -2.98 3.59 -1.30
C GLY A 56 -3.77 4.28 -2.40
N THR A 57 -4.11 5.53 -2.12
CA THR A 57 -4.93 6.39 -2.98
C THR A 57 -4.05 7.21 -3.91
N SER A 58 -4.65 8.01 -4.81
CA SER A 58 -3.88 8.89 -5.70
C SER A 58 -3.05 9.96 -4.98
N LYS A 59 -3.36 10.28 -3.71
CA LYS A 59 -2.54 11.20 -2.91
C LYS A 59 -1.19 10.63 -2.52
N ALA A 60 -1.07 9.31 -2.44
CA ALA A 60 0.18 8.63 -2.10
C ALA A 60 1.16 8.53 -3.28
N LYS A 61 0.84 9.19 -4.41
CA LYS A 61 1.69 9.20 -5.59
C LYS A 61 3.01 9.93 -5.33
N ASP A 62 2.94 11.12 -4.74
CA ASP A 62 4.13 11.93 -4.48
C ASP A 62 5.06 11.20 -3.49
N LEU A 63 4.47 10.60 -2.43
CA LEU A 63 5.16 9.72 -1.49
C LEU A 63 5.87 8.54 -2.18
N ALA A 64 5.21 7.89 -3.13
CA ALA A 64 5.77 6.76 -3.87
C ALA A 64 6.94 7.16 -4.78
N GLU A 65 6.86 8.35 -5.38
CA GLU A 65 7.93 8.90 -6.23
C GLU A 65 9.16 9.28 -5.38
N ASP A 66 8.95 9.92 -4.22
CA ASP A 66 10.04 10.32 -3.31
C ASP A 66 10.78 9.10 -2.73
N GLU A 67 10.03 8.09 -2.28
CA GLU A 67 10.59 6.87 -1.67
C GLU A 67 11.02 5.83 -2.72
N ASN A 68 10.85 6.11 -4.01
CA ASN A 68 11.12 5.18 -5.12
C ASN A 68 10.47 3.80 -4.92
N MET A 69 9.15 3.77 -4.76
CA MET A 69 8.37 2.54 -4.56
C MET A 69 7.21 2.43 -5.54
N PRO A 70 6.82 1.22 -5.98
CA PRO A 70 5.63 1.03 -6.78
C PRO A 70 4.35 1.29 -5.97
N LEU A 71 3.45 2.11 -6.52
CA LEU A 71 2.13 2.41 -5.95
C LEU A 71 1.02 1.53 -6.55
N VAL A 72 0.46 0.65 -5.73
CA VAL A 72 -0.75 -0.12 -6.01
C VAL A 72 -1.97 0.69 -5.55
N ARG A 73 -2.80 1.09 -6.51
CA ARG A 73 -3.93 2.00 -6.27
C ARG A 73 -5.16 1.26 -5.78
N VAL A 74 -5.47 1.40 -4.49
CA VAL A 74 -6.64 0.79 -3.84
C VAL A 74 -7.23 1.77 -2.85
N GLY A 75 -8.56 1.85 -2.80
CA GLY A 75 -9.29 2.75 -1.92
C GLY A 75 -9.80 4.00 -2.62
N PHE A 76 -9.91 5.10 -1.89
CA PHE A 76 -10.54 6.34 -2.34
C PHE A 76 -9.85 7.58 -1.76
N PRO A 77 -9.59 8.65 -2.54
CA PRO A 77 -9.95 8.85 -3.95
C PRO A 77 -8.86 8.40 -4.94
N ILE A 78 -9.27 7.88 -6.10
CA ILE A 78 -8.39 7.60 -7.24
C ILE A 78 -8.88 8.44 -8.41
N TYR A 79 -8.25 9.59 -8.63
CA TYR A 79 -8.69 10.57 -9.65
C TYR A 79 -7.82 10.55 -10.91
N GLU A 80 -6.62 9.98 -10.86
CA GLU A 80 -5.68 9.94 -11.98
C GLU A 80 -5.90 8.75 -12.94
N ARG A 81 -6.72 7.77 -12.55
CA ARG A 81 -7.03 6.58 -13.35
C ARG A 81 -8.53 6.44 -13.54
N VAL A 82 -8.94 6.24 -14.79
CA VAL A 82 -10.35 6.07 -15.16
C VAL A 82 -10.80 4.63 -14.88
N GLY A 83 -12.00 4.48 -14.33
CA GLY A 83 -12.64 3.16 -14.15
C GLY A 83 -12.26 2.41 -12.88
N TYR A 84 -11.37 2.94 -12.05
CA TYR A 84 -10.94 2.27 -10.81
C TYR A 84 -12.08 2.06 -9.81
N TYR A 85 -13.06 2.97 -9.81
CA TYR A 85 -14.28 2.88 -9.00
C TYR A 85 -15.19 1.69 -9.34
N ARG A 86 -14.97 1.01 -10.49
CA ARG A 86 -15.76 -0.15 -10.92
C ARG A 86 -15.22 -1.46 -10.36
N TYR A 87 -13.99 -1.47 -9.84
CA TYR A 87 -13.37 -2.69 -9.37
C TYR A 87 -13.88 -3.06 -7.97
N PRO A 88 -14.19 -4.34 -7.73
CA PRO A 88 -14.57 -4.80 -6.41
C PRO A 88 -13.36 -4.71 -5.47
N VAL A 89 -13.60 -4.35 -4.22
CA VAL A 89 -12.61 -4.34 -3.13
C VAL A 89 -12.79 -5.56 -2.20
N ILE A 90 -13.86 -6.35 -2.42
CA ILE A 90 -14.24 -7.47 -1.55
C ILE A 90 -14.48 -8.73 -2.41
N GLY A 91 -14.22 -9.90 -1.82
CA GLY A 91 -14.49 -11.22 -2.41
C GLY A 91 -13.34 -11.77 -3.26
N TYR A 92 -13.51 -12.99 -3.76
CA TYR A 92 -12.46 -13.73 -4.48
C TYR A 92 -12.02 -13.07 -5.78
N ASN A 93 -12.94 -12.40 -6.48
CA ASN A 93 -12.59 -11.67 -7.70
C ASN A 93 -11.68 -10.48 -7.39
N CYS A 94 -11.86 -9.83 -6.23
CA CYS A 94 -10.96 -8.78 -5.78
C CYS A 94 -9.59 -9.37 -5.39
N SER A 95 -9.55 -10.48 -4.65
CA SER A 95 -8.28 -11.02 -4.18
C SER A 95 -7.35 -11.43 -5.32
N ILE A 96 -7.88 -12.07 -6.36
CA ILE A 96 -7.12 -12.42 -7.57
C ILE A 96 -6.61 -11.15 -8.26
N ARG A 97 -7.49 -10.16 -8.46
CA ARG A 97 -7.11 -8.89 -9.09
C ARG A 97 -6.05 -8.14 -8.29
N LEU A 98 -6.20 -8.07 -6.97
CA LEU A 98 -5.27 -7.37 -6.09
C LEU A 98 -3.90 -8.04 -6.13
N LEU A 99 -3.87 -9.38 -6.11
CA LEU A 99 -2.65 -10.16 -6.29
C LEU A 99 -1.97 -9.82 -7.62
N ASP A 100 -2.72 -9.82 -8.73
CA ASP A 100 -2.20 -9.46 -10.05
C ASP A 100 -1.68 -8.01 -10.09
N GLN A 101 -2.36 -7.07 -9.42
CA GLN A 101 -1.91 -5.68 -9.37
C GLN A 101 -0.61 -5.52 -8.58
N ILE A 102 -0.48 -6.21 -7.44
CA ILE A 102 0.73 -6.17 -6.62
C ILE A 102 1.91 -6.79 -7.38
N THR A 103 1.73 -7.98 -7.96
CA THR A 103 2.80 -8.69 -8.67
C THR A 103 3.27 -7.91 -9.89
N ASN A 104 2.36 -7.41 -10.72
CA ASN A 104 2.73 -6.62 -11.89
C ASN A 104 3.40 -5.30 -11.50
N ALA A 105 2.95 -4.62 -10.43
CA ALA A 105 3.58 -3.40 -9.96
C ALA A 105 5.04 -3.62 -9.50
N ILE A 106 5.33 -4.74 -8.85
CA ILE A 106 6.70 -5.12 -8.48
C ILE A 106 7.55 -5.43 -9.72
N LEU A 107 6.98 -6.17 -10.69
CA LEU A 107 7.69 -6.55 -11.90
C LEU A 107 8.02 -5.34 -12.78
N ASP A 108 7.04 -4.46 -13.00
CA ASP A 108 7.21 -3.22 -13.79
C ASP A 108 8.24 -2.28 -13.16
N PHE A 109 8.37 -2.29 -11.83
CA PHE A 109 9.35 -1.47 -11.11
C PHE A 109 10.76 -2.07 -11.13
N LYS A 110 10.90 -3.40 -10.99
CA LYS A 110 12.20 -4.09 -10.96
C LYS A 110 12.80 -4.33 -12.35
N TYR A 111 11.97 -4.50 -13.37
CA TYR A 111 12.41 -4.84 -14.73
C TYR A 111 12.09 -3.70 -15.70
N ASP A 112 13.15 -3.12 -16.25
CA ASP A 112 13.05 -2.12 -17.30
C ASP A 112 12.47 -2.76 -18.58
N GLN A 113 11.43 -2.15 -19.15
CA GLN A 113 10.70 -2.75 -20.30
C GLN A 113 11.60 -2.96 -21.52
N ASP A 114 12.68 -2.19 -21.63
CA ASP A 114 13.66 -2.30 -22.71
C ASP A 114 14.42 -3.65 -22.74
N LYS A 115 14.44 -4.40 -21.63
CA LYS A 115 15.11 -5.70 -21.56
C LYS A 115 14.30 -6.87 -22.14
N LEU A 116 13.04 -6.66 -22.49
CA LEU A 116 12.18 -7.70 -23.09
C LEU A 116 12.40 -7.88 -24.61
N HIS A 117 13.22 -7.02 -25.22
CA HIS A 117 13.48 -7.01 -26.67
C HIS A 117 14.84 -7.61 -27.07
N GLN A 118 15.47 -8.43 -26.23
CA GLN A 118 16.65 -9.24 -26.59
C GLN A 118 16.29 -10.68 -26.97
#